data_AF-A0A2T4GW44-F1
#
_entry.id   AF-A0A2T4GW44-F1
#
_cell.length_a   1.000
_cell.length_b   1.000
_cell.length_c   1.000
_cell.angle_alpha   90.00
_cell.angle_beta   90.00
_cell.angle_gamma   90.00
#
_symmetry.space_group_name_H-M   'P 1'
#
loop_
_entity.id
_entity.type
_entity.pdbx_description
1 polymer ?
#
loop_
_entity_poly.entity_id
_entity_poly.type
_entity_poly.pdbx_seq_one_letter_code
_entity_poly.pdbx_strand_id
1 'polypeptide(L)'
;MLDGPMSEGEALRNKPPNSPITISLPGDNPVAMLRLLRILYGAGDLDLTFKELYDAIILTDKYGMTDRLKHFGLGWVRMDVDDNHPFDTDVREYWEKLVISEMLDDNMAFFQISCRLSQLSASLLDWALDLPDQVLGLKLALAIDELRDDNEEEDYRMGLCLYCFKTVKNNFIDKQNECVFNDFHRCWRDNLR
;
A
#
# COMPACT_ATOMS: atom_id res chain seq x y z
N MET A 1 -13.66 -11.01 17.69
CA MET A 1 -13.39 -11.57 19.03
C MET A 1 -12.14 -12.41 18.90
N LEU A 2 -11.02 -11.99 19.52
CA LEU A 2 -9.76 -12.76 19.49
C LEU A 2 -9.87 -13.86 20.55
N ASP A 3 -10.49 -14.98 20.21
CA ASP A 3 -10.66 -16.10 21.13
C ASP A 3 -9.51 -17.09 20.98
N GLY A 4 -8.45 -16.84 21.73
CA GLY A 4 -7.37 -17.79 21.99
C GLY A 4 -6.43 -17.21 23.05
N PRO A 5 -6.09 -17.94 24.11
CA PRO A 5 -5.07 -17.47 25.05
C PRO A 5 -3.75 -17.41 24.30
N MET A 6 -3.28 -16.21 23.97
CA MET A 6 -1.91 -16.02 23.49
C MET A 6 -0.96 -16.49 24.58
N SER A 7 -0.14 -17.50 24.29
CA SER A 7 0.87 -18.07 25.20
C SER A 7 1.81 -17.00 25.77
N GLU A 8 2.11 -15.98 24.97
CA GLU A 8 2.92 -14.82 25.30
C GLU A 8 2.19 -13.90 26.29
N GLY A 9 0.87 -13.77 26.15
CA GLY A 9 0.02 -13.02 27.07
C GLY A 9 -0.09 -13.68 28.44
N GLU A 10 -0.14 -15.00 28.49
CA GLU A 10 -0.06 -15.77 29.75
C GLU A 10 1.35 -15.72 30.36
N ALA A 11 2.40 -15.79 29.55
CA ALA A 11 3.79 -15.63 30.00
C ALA A 11 4.02 -14.21 30.58
N LEU A 12 3.43 -13.18 29.98
CA LEU A 12 3.42 -11.81 30.51
C LEU A 12 2.67 -11.71 31.84
N ARG A 13 1.50 -12.35 31.95
CA ARG A 13 0.65 -12.29 33.14
C ARG A 13 1.24 -13.02 34.34
N ASN A 14 1.95 -14.12 34.11
CA ASN A 14 2.45 -15.01 35.16
C ASN A 14 3.94 -14.79 35.48
N LYS A 15 4.53 -13.72 34.97
CA LYS A 15 5.96 -13.44 35.11
C LYS A 15 6.31 -12.97 36.55
N PRO A 16 7.43 -13.44 37.13
CA PRO A 16 8.03 -12.83 38.31
C PRO A 16 8.47 -11.37 38.07
N PRO A 17 8.38 -10.47 39.07
CA PRO A 17 8.90 -9.12 38.94
C PRO A 17 10.36 -9.15 38.45
N ASN A 18 10.64 -8.37 37.41
CA ASN A 18 11.97 -8.24 36.76
C ASN A 18 12.52 -9.43 35.95
N SER A 19 11.76 -10.50 35.69
CA SER A 19 12.27 -11.54 34.76
C SER A 19 12.18 -11.05 33.31
N PRO A 20 13.20 -11.21 32.45
CA PRO A 20 13.08 -10.88 31.04
C PRO A 20 11.99 -11.76 30.38
N ILE A 21 11.25 -11.20 29.43
CA ILE A 21 10.34 -11.95 28.56
C ILE A 21 10.89 -11.83 27.15
N THR A 22 11.05 -12.97 26.50
CA THR A 22 11.39 -13.04 25.09
C THR A 22 10.09 -13.24 24.31
N ILE A 23 9.74 -12.26 23.49
CA ILE A 23 8.69 -12.40 22.47
C ILE A 23 9.44 -12.76 21.18
N SER A 24 9.29 -13.99 20.73
CA SER A 24 9.90 -14.45 19.48
C SER A 24 9.01 -14.04 18.31
N LEU A 25 9.58 -13.30 17.36
CA LEU A 25 8.92 -12.89 16.11
C LEU A 25 9.61 -13.59 14.93
N PRO A 26 9.47 -14.94 14.79
CA PRO A 26 10.15 -15.68 13.75
C PRO A 26 9.63 -15.27 12.36
N GLY A 27 10.56 -15.05 11.43
CA GLY A 27 10.25 -14.69 10.04
C GLY A 27 10.21 -13.19 9.75
N ASP A 28 10.27 -12.32 10.76
CA ASP A 28 10.35 -10.88 10.53
C ASP A 28 11.77 -10.38 10.32
N ASN A 29 11.91 -9.38 9.45
CA ASN A 29 13.17 -8.67 9.30
C ASN A 29 13.44 -7.86 10.59
N PRO A 30 14.50 -8.18 11.35
CA PRO A 30 14.78 -7.53 12.63
C PRO A 30 15.08 -6.03 12.49
N VAL A 31 15.63 -5.62 11.34
CA VAL A 31 15.95 -4.21 11.05
C VAL A 31 14.66 -3.42 10.81
N ALA A 32 13.74 -3.97 10.00
CA ALA A 32 12.44 -3.34 9.75
C ALA A 32 11.60 -3.24 11.03
N MET A 33 11.63 -4.26 11.88
CA MET A 33 10.99 -4.23 13.20
C MET A 33 11.58 -3.14 14.10
N LEU A 34 12.91 -3.02 14.16
CA LEU A 34 13.56 -1.96 14.94
C LEU A 34 13.15 -0.56 14.45
N ARG A 35 13.08 -0.36 13.13
CA ARG A 35 12.62 0.91 12.52
C ARG A 35 11.18 1.20 12.86
N LEU A 36 10.28 0.21 12.73
CA LEU A 36 8.88 0.34 13.12
C LEU A 36 8.76 0.80 14.58
N LEU A 37 9.49 0.16 15.51
CA LEU A 37 9.49 0.55 16.92
C LEU A 37 10.01 1.99 17.10
N ARG A 38 11.07 2.40 16.40
CA ARG A 38 11.57 3.78 16.46
C ARG A 38 10.54 4.80 15.96
N ILE A 39 9.84 4.49 14.87
CA ILE A 39 8.75 5.33 14.34
C ILE A 39 7.64 5.45 15.40
N LEU A 40 7.20 4.32 15.96
CA LEU A 40 6.10 4.30 16.94
C LEU A 40 6.44 5.05 18.24
N TYR A 41 7.69 4.98 18.71
CA TYR A 41 8.13 5.65 19.93
C TYR A 41 8.70 7.06 19.70
N GLY A 42 8.69 7.56 18.47
CA GLY A 42 9.19 8.90 18.13
C GLY A 42 10.69 9.08 18.41
N ALA A 43 11.48 8.02 18.24
CA ALA A 43 12.89 8.02 18.56
C ALA A 43 13.73 8.74 17.48
N GLY A 44 13.93 10.05 17.64
CA GLY A 44 14.95 10.88 16.96
C GLY A 44 14.83 11.01 15.43
N ASP A 45 15.85 11.63 14.81
CA ASP A 45 15.94 11.80 13.35
C ASP A 45 15.90 10.43 12.65
N LEU A 46 14.86 10.23 11.85
CA LEU A 46 14.68 9.05 11.02
C LEU A 46 15.12 9.38 9.60
N ASP A 47 16.41 9.22 9.34
CA ASP A 47 16.94 9.20 7.98
C ASP A 47 16.67 7.81 7.40
N LEU A 48 15.52 7.65 6.74
CA LEU A 48 15.05 6.40 6.14
C LEU A 48 15.06 6.52 4.63
N THR A 49 15.44 5.44 3.93
CA THR A 49 15.11 5.36 2.50
C THR A 49 13.65 4.93 2.31
N PHE A 50 13.07 5.16 1.13
CA PHE A 50 11.70 4.73 0.84
C PHE A 50 11.53 3.22 1.02
N LYS A 51 12.51 2.42 0.59
CA LYS A 51 12.49 0.96 0.77
C LYS A 51 12.41 0.56 2.25
N GLU A 52 13.12 1.27 3.11
CA GLU A 52 13.12 1.01 4.55
C GLU A 52 11.80 1.39 5.22
N LEU A 53 11.14 2.44 4.72
CA LEU A 53 9.77 2.78 5.11
C LEU A 53 8.77 1.72 4.62
N TYR A 54 8.88 1.30 3.37
CA TYR A 54 8.03 0.27 2.78
C TYR A 54 8.06 -1.01 3.63
N ASP A 55 9.25 -1.52 3.95
CA ASP A 55 9.41 -2.71 4.77
C ASP A 55 8.77 -2.54 6.18
N ALA A 56 8.85 -1.34 6.76
CA ALA A 56 8.21 -1.04 8.04
C ALA A 56 6.67 -1.01 7.95
N ILE A 57 6.11 -0.46 6.87
CA ILE A 57 4.65 -0.41 6.65
C ILE A 57 4.09 -1.81 6.36
N ILE A 58 4.79 -2.63 5.57
CA ILE A 58 4.41 -4.04 5.37
C ILE A 58 4.33 -4.79 6.70
N LEU A 59 5.27 -4.54 7.62
CA LEU A 59 5.17 -5.11 8.97
C LEU A 59 3.94 -4.61 9.72
N THR A 60 3.55 -3.34 9.56
CA THR A 60 2.34 -2.85 10.25
C THR A 60 1.08 -3.55 9.79
N ASP A 61 0.98 -3.95 8.53
CA ASP A 61 -0.15 -4.73 8.05
C ASP A 61 -0.23 -6.09 8.76
N LYS A 62 0.90 -6.82 8.81
CA LYS A 62 1.01 -8.09 9.56
C LYS A 62 0.56 -7.98 11.02
N TYR A 63 0.82 -6.83 11.65
CA TYR A 63 0.49 -6.58 13.06
C TYR A 63 -0.81 -5.80 13.29
N GLY A 64 -1.58 -5.47 12.24
CA GLY A 64 -2.82 -4.70 12.34
C GLY A 64 -2.59 -3.27 12.88
N MET A 65 -1.48 -2.65 12.51
CA MET A 65 -1.04 -1.33 12.98
C MET A 65 -0.99 -0.26 11.88
N THR A 66 -1.43 -0.56 10.66
CA THR A 66 -1.31 0.32 9.49
C THR A 66 -1.89 1.73 9.74
N ASP A 67 -3.03 1.82 10.43
CA ASP A 67 -3.66 3.09 10.80
C ASP A 67 -2.76 4.01 11.63
N ARG A 68 -1.84 3.45 12.42
CA ARG A 68 -0.91 4.23 13.25
C ARG A 68 0.14 4.95 12.42
N LEU A 69 0.45 4.41 11.24
CA LEU A 69 1.45 4.97 10.34
C LEU A 69 0.84 5.73 9.17
N LYS A 70 -0.50 5.75 9.02
CA LYS A 70 -1.19 6.50 7.95
C LYS A 70 -0.59 7.89 7.76
N HIS A 71 -0.66 8.75 8.78
CA HIS A 71 -0.15 10.12 8.67
C HIS A 71 1.36 10.22 8.47
N PHE A 72 2.14 9.24 8.96
CA PHE A 72 3.58 9.23 8.79
C PHE A 72 3.99 8.88 7.35
N GLY A 73 3.34 7.89 6.75
CA GLY A 73 3.68 7.40 5.41
C GLY A 73 3.17 8.30 4.27
N LEU A 74 2.09 9.07 4.47
CA LEU A 74 1.50 9.91 3.41
C LEU A 74 2.50 10.86 2.76
N GLY A 75 3.40 11.47 3.55
CA GLY A 75 4.42 12.37 3.01
C GLY A 75 5.31 11.68 1.99
N TRP A 76 5.81 10.50 2.35
CA TRP A 76 6.75 9.70 1.55
C TRP A 76 6.16 9.18 0.25
N VAL A 77 4.92 8.69 0.30
CA VAL A 77 4.25 8.18 -0.90
C VAL A 77 4.04 9.28 -1.94
N ARG A 78 3.88 10.54 -1.49
CA ARG A 78 3.59 11.69 -2.34
C ARG A 78 4.81 12.49 -2.80
N MET A 79 6.03 12.22 -2.27
CA MET A 79 7.20 13.07 -2.53
C MET A 79 7.62 13.15 -4.00
N ASP A 80 7.44 12.07 -4.77
CA ASP A 80 7.92 12.00 -6.16
C ASP A 80 6.80 12.07 -7.19
N VAL A 81 5.65 12.61 -6.80
CA VAL A 81 4.54 12.86 -7.74
C VAL A 81 4.70 14.21 -8.45
N ASP A 82 5.71 15.01 -8.08
CA ASP A 82 6.03 16.29 -8.72
C ASP A 82 6.86 16.05 -10.00
N ASP A 83 6.45 16.67 -11.12
CA ASP A 83 6.91 16.43 -12.50
C ASP A 83 8.41 16.74 -12.77
N ASN A 84 9.18 17.06 -11.73
CA ASN A 84 10.56 17.53 -11.82
C ASN A 84 11.62 16.46 -11.52
N HIS A 85 11.23 15.23 -11.17
CA HIS A 85 12.19 14.13 -11.08
C HIS A 85 12.39 13.46 -12.44
N PRO A 86 13.64 13.45 -12.97
CA PRO A 86 13.93 12.74 -14.21
C PRO A 86 13.51 11.28 -14.05
N PHE A 87 13.01 10.70 -15.14
CA PHE A 87 12.54 9.32 -15.33
C PHE A 87 13.56 8.25 -14.90
N ASP A 88 14.03 8.25 -13.66
CA ASP A 88 14.80 7.14 -13.09
C ASP A 88 13.81 6.06 -12.62
N THR A 89 13.11 5.53 -13.61
CA THR A 89 12.85 4.12 -13.95
C THR A 89 12.82 3.01 -12.89
N ASP A 90 12.63 3.26 -11.59
CA ASP A 90 12.36 2.15 -10.67
C ASP A 90 10.87 1.79 -10.65
N VAL A 91 10.46 0.96 -11.61
CA VAL A 91 9.11 0.36 -11.65
C VAL A 91 8.79 -0.35 -10.32
N ARG A 92 9.81 -0.88 -9.62
CA ARG A 92 9.63 -1.50 -8.30
C ARG A 92 9.19 -0.48 -7.26
N GLU A 93 9.78 0.71 -7.27
CA GLU A 93 9.41 1.76 -6.33
C GLU A 93 7.97 2.22 -6.54
N TYR A 94 7.53 2.40 -7.80
CA TYR A 94 6.13 2.71 -8.09
C TYR A 94 5.18 1.59 -7.65
N TRP A 95 5.56 0.32 -7.85
CA TRP A 95 4.80 -0.81 -7.32
C TRP A 95 4.68 -0.74 -5.80
N GLU A 96 5.79 -0.52 -5.10
CA GLU A 96 5.84 -0.41 -3.64
C GLU A 96 5.00 0.78 -3.14
N LYS A 97 5.03 1.91 -3.85
CA LYS A 97 4.18 3.08 -3.58
C LYS A 97 2.69 2.79 -3.81
N LEU A 98 2.33 1.99 -4.83
CA LEU A 98 0.94 1.58 -5.07
C LEU A 98 0.40 0.77 -3.89
N VAL A 99 1.19 -0.22 -3.45
CA VAL A 99 0.86 -1.08 -2.30
C VAL A 99 0.68 -0.24 -1.04
N ILE A 100 1.63 0.65 -0.72
CA ILE A 100 1.51 1.50 0.46
C ILE A 100 0.30 2.44 0.35
N SER A 101 0.01 2.99 -0.83
CA SER A 101 -1.16 3.87 -1.02
C SER A 101 -2.47 3.17 -0.69
N GLU A 102 -2.57 1.88 -1.02
CA GLU A 102 -3.70 1.03 -0.68
C GLU A 102 -3.80 0.84 0.85
N MET A 103 -2.69 0.44 1.47
CA MET A 103 -2.57 0.15 2.89
C MET A 103 -2.84 1.38 3.77
N LEU A 104 -2.28 2.54 3.41
CA LEU A 104 -2.50 3.80 4.12
C LEU A 104 -3.83 4.47 3.76
N ASP A 105 -4.60 3.87 2.86
CA ASP A 105 -5.90 4.38 2.44
C ASP A 105 -5.79 5.84 1.91
N ASP A 106 -4.85 6.04 0.98
CA ASP A 106 -4.60 7.30 0.28
C ASP A 106 -5.04 7.23 -1.19
N ASN A 107 -6.26 7.68 -1.44
CA ASN A 107 -6.85 7.61 -2.77
C ASN A 107 -6.10 8.45 -3.81
N MET A 108 -5.59 9.63 -3.43
CA MET A 108 -4.90 10.51 -4.38
C MET A 108 -3.59 9.91 -4.85
N ALA A 109 -2.78 9.43 -3.90
CA ALA A 109 -1.54 8.75 -4.23
C ALA A 109 -1.80 7.50 -5.07
N PHE A 110 -2.78 6.67 -4.67
CA PHE A 110 -3.14 5.47 -5.41
C PHE A 110 -3.51 5.77 -6.87
N PHE A 111 -4.32 6.81 -7.09
CA PHE A 111 -4.69 7.27 -8.43
C PHE A 111 -3.47 7.71 -9.25
N GLN A 112 -2.62 8.56 -8.69
CA GLN A 112 -1.46 9.09 -9.41
C GLN A 112 -0.44 8.00 -9.74
N ILE A 113 -0.15 7.11 -8.79
CA ILE A 113 0.84 6.03 -8.96
C ILE A 113 0.34 4.96 -9.93
N SER A 114 -0.93 4.55 -9.86
CA SER A 114 -1.51 3.62 -10.82
C SER A 114 -1.50 4.18 -12.24
N CYS A 115 -1.78 5.47 -12.41
CA CYS A 115 -1.65 6.17 -13.69
C CYS A 115 -0.20 6.18 -14.22
N ARG A 116 0.82 6.21 -13.35
CA ARG A 116 2.23 6.10 -13.77
C ARG A 116 2.60 4.67 -14.12
N LEU A 117 2.21 3.69 -13.30
CA LEU A 117 2.48 2.26 -13.53
C LEU A 117 1.84 1.73 -14.82
N SER A 118 0.65 2.23 -15.19
CA SER A 118 0.01 1.84 -16.45
C SER A 118 0.79 2.27 -17.69
N GLN A 119 1.75 3.19 -17.56
CA GLN A 119 2.59 3.66 -18.68
C GLN A 119 3.84 2.80 -18.85
N LEU A 120 4.15 1.97 -17.86
CA LEU A 120 5.33 1.11 -17.81
C LEU A 120 4.90 -0.29 -18.24
N SER A 121 5.64 -0.92 -19.15
CA SER A 121 5.33 -2.26 -19.70
C SER A 121 5.87 -3.42 -18.86
N ALA A 122 6.29 -3.17 -17.62
CA ALA A 122 6.86 -4.20 -16.74
C ALA A 122 5.77 -5.13 -16.18
N SER A 123 6.06 -6.43 -16.17
CA SER A 123 5.25 -7.41 -15.44
C SER A 123 5.38 -7.18 -13.94
N LEU A 124 4.25 -7.19 -13.23
CA LEU A 124 4.18 -6.99 -11.78
C LEU A 124 4.01 -8.31 -11.01
N LEU A 125 3.94 -9.45 -11.72
CA LEU A 125 3.56 -10.75 -11.14
C LEU A 125 4.51 -11.22 -10.04
N ASP A 126 5.82 -11.16 -10.27
CA ASP A 126 6.80 -11.62 -9.28
C ASP A 126 6.65 -10.82 -7.97
N TRP A 127 6.41 -9.52 -8.08
CA TRP A 127 6.27 -8.63 -6.94
C TRP A 127 4.92 -8.76 -6.24
N ALA A 128 3.87 -9.11 -6.98
CA ALA A 128 2.58 -9.48 -6.43
C ALA A 128 2.66 -10.74 -5.57
N LEU A 129 3.45 -11.74 -6.01
CA LEU A 129 3.64 -13.00 -5.28
C LEU A 129 4.58 -12.86 -4.07
N ASP A 130 5.46 -11.85 -4.08
CA ASP A 130 6.36 -11.51 -2.97
C ASP A 130 5.62 -10.86 -1.78
N LEU A 131 4.39 -10.36 -1.97
CA LEU A 131 3.63 -9.73 -0.88
C LEU A 131 3.15 -10.75 0.15
N PRO A 132 3.15 -10.40 1.46
CA PRO A 132 2.57 -11.26 2.48
C PRO A 132 1.09 -11.59 2.22
N ASP A 133 0.32 -10.59 1.76
CA ASP A 133 -1.03 -10.80 1.21
C ASP A 133 -0.93 -10.95 -0.32
N GLN A 134 -0.76 -12.19 -0.77
CA GLN A 134 -0.70 -12.54 -2.19
C GLN A 134 -2.02 -12.27 -2.92
N VAL A 135 -3.16 -12.31 -2.23
CA VAL A 135 -4.46 -12.02 -2.84
C VAL A 135 -4.54 -10.54 -3.17
N LEU A 136 -4.14 -9.68 -2.24
CA LEU A 136 -4.00 -8.24 -2.50
C LEU A 136 -3.01 -7.97 -3.63
N GLY A 137 -1.84 -8.61 -3.59
CA GLY A 137 -0.83 -8.45 -4.64
C GLY A 137 -1.34 -8.79 -6.03
N LEU A 138 -1.95 -9.96 -6.19
CA LEU A 138 -2.52 -10.38 -7.47
C LEU A 138 -3.66 -9.45 -7.91
N LYS A 139 -4.50 -9.01 -6.96
CA LYS A 139 -5.58 -8.05 -7.25
C LYS A 139 -5.04 -6.72 -7.76
N LEU A 140 -3.96 -6.19 -7.18
CA LEU A 140 -3.29 -4.97 -7.63
C LEU A 140 -2.67 -5.15 -9.02
N ALA A 141 -1.95 -6.25 -9.26
CA ALA A 141 -1.34 -6.53 -10.55
C ALA A 141 -2.39 -6.61 -11.67
N LEU A 142 -3.48 -7.36 -11.45
CA LEU A 142 -4.60 -7.46 -12.39
C LEU A 142 -5.27 -6.09 -12.65
N ALA A 143 -5.44 -5.27 -11.63
CA ALA A 143 -6.03 -3.95 -11.80
C ALA A 143 -5.14 -3.02 -12.64
N ILE A 144 -3.82 -3.13 -12.54
CA ILE A 144 -2.88 -2.38 -13.39
C ILE A 144 -2.90 -2.91 -14.82
N ASP A 145 -2.97 -4.22 -15.03
CA ASP A 145 -3.08 -4.79 -16.37
C ASP A 145 -4.38 -4.38 -17.06
N GLU A 146 -5.53 -4.43 -16.37
CA GLU A 146 -6.80 -3.93 -16.89
C GLU A 146 -6.75 -2.42 -17.18
N LEU A 147 -6.06 -1.64 -16.33
CA LEU A 147 -5.86 -0.20 -16.55
C LEU A 147 -4.96 0.09 -17.76
N ARG A 148 -3.99 -0.77 -18.07
CA ARG A 148 -3.14 -0.63 -19.26
C ARG A 148 -3.99 -0.78 -20.50
N ASP A 149 -4.80 -1.83 -20.56
CA ASP A 149 -5.69 -2.10 -21.68
C ASP A 149 -6.69 -0.94 -21.90
N ASP A 150 -7.34 -0.45 -20.84
CA ASP A 150 -8.26 0.72 -20.93
C ASP A 150 -7.55 1.98 -21.42
N ASN A 151 -6.33 2.24 -20.94
CA ASN A 151 -5.57 3.42 -21.32
C ASN A 151 -4.98 3.36 -22.74
N GLU A 152 -4.84 2.18 -23.33
CA GLU A 152 -4.40 2.04 -24.73
C GLU A 152 -5.50 2.45 -25.72
N GLU A 153 -6.77 2.24 -25.36
CA GLU A 153 -7.92 2.54 -26.23
C GLU A 153 -8.34 4.03 -26.18
N GLU A 154 -7.70 4.84 -25.34
CA GLU A 154 -8.22 6.14 -24.92
C GLU A 154 -7.26 7.32 -25.16
N ASP A 155 -7.81 8.49 -25.49
CA ASP A 155 -7.03 9.71 -25.77
C ASP A 155 -6.38 10.32 -24.51
N TYR A 156 -6.93 10.03 -23.33
CA TYR A 156 -6.46 10.52 -22.04
C TYR A 156 -6.23 9.36 -21.09
N ARG A 157 -5.05 9.33 -20.46
CA ARG A 157 -4.71 8.29 -19.48
C ARG A 157 -5.26 8.61 -18.10
N MET A 158 -5.84 7.61 -17.45
CA MET A 158 -6.39 7.69 -16.11
C MET A 158 -5.67 6.76 -15.13
N GLY A 159 -5.81 7.05 -13.84
CA GLY A 159 -5.45 6.16 -12.75
C GLY A 159 -6.66 5.44 -12.17
N LEU A 160 -6.41 4.51 -11.26
CA LEU A 160 -7.45 3.78 -10.52
C LEU A 160 -7.94 4.57 -9.31
N CYS A 161 -9.25 4.51 -9.05
CA CYS A 161 -9.81 5.00 -7.80
C CYS A 161 -9.70 3.92 -6.71
N LEU A 162 -9.05 4.23 -5.59
CA LEU A 162 -8.88 3.30 -4.46
C LEU A 162 -10.21 2.84 -3.87
N TYR A 163 -11.19 3.75 -3.76
CA TYR A 163 -12.53 3.38 -3.27
C TYR A 163 -13.17 2.31 -4.15
N CYS A 164 -13.11 2.50 -5.47
CA CYS A 164 -13.65 1.56 -6.45
C CYS A 164 -12.86 0.26 -6.46
N PHE A 165 -11.53 0.31 -6.36
CA PHE A 165 -10.68 -0.86 -6.20
C PHE A 165 -11.05 -1.71 -4.98
N LYS A 166 -11.33 -1.07 -3.84
CA LYS A 166 -11.75 -1.76 -2.60
C LYS A 166 -13.15 -2.36 -2.70
N THR A 167 -14.06 -1.72 -3.44
CA THR A 167 -15.48 -2.11 -3.55
C THR A 167 -15.86 -2.87 -4.82
N VAL A 168 -14.86 -3.16 -5.67
CA VAL A 168 -15.01 -3.78 -6.99
C VAL A 168 -15.82 -5.07 -6.96
N LYS A 169 -16.72 -5.23 -7.95
CA LYS A 169 -17.48 -6.46 -8.17
C LYS A 169 -17.19 -7.13 -9.52
N ASN A 170 -16.98 -6.32 -10.56
CA ASN A 170 -16.89 -6.80 -11.95
C ASN A 170 -15.57 -6.42 -12.61
N ASN A 171 -15.22 -5.13 -12.61
CA ASN A 171 -14.04 -4.56 -13.28
C ASN A 171 -13.46 -3.40 -12.44
N PHE A 172 -12.17 -3.10 -12.59
CA PHE A 172 -11.45 -2.12 -11.79
C PHE A 172 -11.56 -0.68 -12.30
N ILE A 173 -11.99 -0.49 -13.55
CA ILE A 173 -12.05 0.81 -14.23
C ILE A 173 -13.31 1.59 -13.86
N ASP A 174 -14.45 0.90 -13.83
CA ASP A 174 -15.74 1.54 -13.67
C ASP A 174 -15.92 2.14 -12.28
N LYS A 175 -16.60 3.28 -12.27
CA LYS A 175 -17.04 3.92 -11.05
C LYS A 175 -18.06 3.04 -10.34
N GLN A 176 -17.75 2.64 -9.11
CA GLN A 176 -18.68 1.90 -8.26
C GLN A 176 -19.77 2.80 -7.66
N ASN A 177 -20.92 2.21 -7.36
CA ASN A 177 -22.00 2.88 -6.63
C ASN A 177 -21.45 3.45 -5.31
N GLU A 178 -21.88 4.66 -4.95
CA GLU A 178 -21.44 5.38 -3.74
C GLU A 178 -20.01 5.97 -3.79
N CYS A 179 -19.27 5.80 -4.89
CA CYS A 179 -17.99 6.49 -5.06
C CYS A 179 -18.20 8.02 -5.16
N VAL A 180 -17.57 8.77 -4.26
CA VAL A 180 -17.61 10.24 -4.20
C VAL A 180 -16.50 10.91 -5.02
N PHE A 181 -15.51 10.15 -5.48
CA PHE A 181 -14.32 10.65 -6.19
C PHE A 181 -14.57 10.76 -7.70
N ASN A 182 -15.47 11.65 -8.10
CA ASN A 182 -15.84 11.82 -9.51
C ASN A 182 -14.65 12.13 -10.41
N ASP A 183 -13.70 12.93 -9.92
CA ASP A 183 -12.54 13.38 -10.70
C ASP A 183 -11.56 12.24 -11.02
N PHE A 184 -11.68 11.09 -10.36
CA PHE A 184 -10.83 9.91 -10.58
C PHE A 184 -11.40 8.95 -11.61
N HIS A 185 -12.57 9.27 -12.15
CA HIS A 185 -13.20 8.50 -13.21
C HIS A 185 -13.35 9.39 -14.43
N ARG A 186 -13.24 8.79 -15.61
CA ARG A 186 -13.70 9.45 -16.83
C ARG A 186 -15.16 9.85 -16.57
N CYS A 187 -15.50 11.12 -16.71
CA CYS A 187 -16.90 11.52 -16.72
C CYS A 187 -17.56 10.72 -17.82
N TRP A 188 -18.33 9.69 -17.46
CA TRP A 188 -19.16 8.97 -18.41
C TRP A 188 -20.00 10.04 -19.12
N ARG A 189 -19.80 10.17 -20.44
CA ARG A 189 -20.61 11.02 -21.33
C ARG A 189 -22.02 10.44 -21.48
N ASP A 190 -22.69 10.11 -20.38
CA ASP A 190 -24.12 9.89 -20.38
C ASP A 190 -24.79 11.23 -20.19
N ASN A 191 -24.86 12.03 -21.26
CA ASN A 191 -25.93 13.03 -21.48
C ASN A 191 -25.85 13.81 -22.80
N LEU A 192 -25.36 13.25 -23.91
CA LEU A 192 -25.64 13.85 -25.23
C LEU A 192 -25.89 12.79 -26.32
N ARG A 193 -27.18 12.42 -26.40
CA ARG A 193 -27.95 12.01 -27.59
C ARG A 193 -27.55 10.77 -28.38
#